data_AF-A0A8H3EN41-F1
#
_entry.id   AF-A0A8H3EN41-F1
#
_cell.length_a   1.000
_cell.length_b   1.000
_cell.length_c   1.000
_cell.angle_alpha   90.00
_cell.angle_beta   90.00
_cell.angle_gamma   90.00
#
_symmetry.space_group_name_H-M   'P 1'
#
loop_
_entity.id
_entity.type
_entity.pdbx_description
1 polymer ?
#
loop_
_entity_poly.entity_id
_entity_poly.type
_entity_poly.pdbx_seq_one_letter_code
_entity_poly.pdbx_strand_id
1 'polypeptide(L)'
;MPKRKAAASAPAEVEPNAVPLPAQTTPEDPSTLRYLILVFSSFALSVAARTFSSYFVEGDLASVTRTIDDWPQISGFLGGRAVELALGWWGRYDGVDMAALTLLSHMPYYHLLRIFYGVRPTTILNNLSIDMLSVYIPLYFLRQSSVTHDAKAPKSAVSNRSVINDLRVQCYTSILAAGIYGVVLYLSLASWLPLYLVTHFDGVRSLQGAHEAAYPFVVLGVIPLGFAAKAFIFTPAMGVKPDSHDAKNAAFNPQTATFWETVKYNVWGHSKRTRTLIQRTTTLIAFTGLYNWLQTYFVVEGAEFFGAAGWSGVWASAASLTGIVFWWVGDVEGVSN
;
A
#
# COMPACT_ATOMS: atom_id res chain seq x y z
N MET A 1 4.90 37.28 77.33
CA MET A 1 3.52 37.18 76.80
C MET A 1 3.56 37.38 75.30
N PRO A 2 2.83 36.62 74.46
CA PRO A 2 2.60 35.18 74.44
C PRO A 2 3.21 34.49 73.20
N LYS A 3 3.47 33.18 73.31
CA LYS A 3 3.83 32.26 72.21
C LYS A 3 2.68 32.15 71.20
N ARG A 4 2.94 32.27 69.89
CA ARG A 4 1.96 31.93 68.84
C ARG A 4 2.44 30.72 68.03
N LYS A 5 1.68 29.65 68.27
CA LYS A 5 1.55 28.33 67.66
C LYS A 5 2.19 28.10 66.28
N ALA A 6 2.84 26.94 66.20
CA ALA A 6 3.17 26.22 64.98
C ALA A 6 1.96 26.07 64.06
N ALA A 7 2.13 26.39 62.77
CA ALA A 7 1.26 25.93 61.71
C ALA A 7 1.82 24.60 61.22
N ALA A 8 1.03 23.54 61.40
CA ALA A 8 1.32 22.20 60.94
C ALA A 8 1.43 22.18 59.41
N SER A 9 2.49 21.54 58.91
CA SER A 9 2.63 21.13 57.52
C SER A 9 1.49 20.18 57.17
N ALA A 10 0.64 20.56 56.21
CA ALA A 10 -0.33 19.66 55.62
C ALA A 10 0.42 18.46 55.00
N PRO A 11 -0.01 17.21 55.24
CA PRO A 11 0.60 16.05 54.61
C PRO A 11 0.37 16.10 53.11
N ALA A 12 1.44 15.86 52.35
CA ALA A 12 1.39 15.63 50.92
C ALA A 12 0.42 14.47 50.65
N GLU A 13 -0.65 14.76 49.92
CA GLU A 13 -1.59 13.76 49.42
C GLU A 13 -0.83 12.89 48.41
N VAL A 14 -0.45 11.71 48.87
CA VAL A 14 0.13 10.66 48.03
C VAL A 14 -1.00 10.17 47.12
N GLU A 15 -0.99 10.57 45.84
CA GLU A 15 -1.84 9.93 44.83
C GLU A 15 -1.56 8.42 44.85
N PRO A 16 -2.54 7.58 45.23
CA PRO A 16 -2.38 6.15 45.15
C PRO A 16 -2.76 5.70 43.73
N ASN A 17 -1.87 4.90 43.14
CA ASN A 17 -2.07 4.11 41.91
C ASN A 17 -1.72 4.82 40.59
N ALA A 18 -0.44 5.07 40.37
CA ALA A 18 0.11 4.95 39.02
C ALA A 18 -0.07 3.49 38.58
N VAL A 19 -1.15 3.21 37.84
CA VAL A 19 -1.35 1.95 37.14
C VAL A 19 -0.10 1.71 36.29
N PRO A 20 0.60 0.57 36.42
CA PRO A 20 1.73 0.27 35.55
C PRO A 20 1.23 0.35 34.10
N LEU A 21 1.81 1.26 33.32
CA LEU A 21 1.64 1.26 31.87
C LEU A 21 1.86 -0.17 31.39
N PRO A 22 0.91 -0.80 30.67
CA PRO A 22 1.10 -2.15 30.18
C PRO A 22 2.40 -2.18 29.38
N ALA A 23 3.23 -3.16 29.72
CA ALA A 23 4.55 -3.35 29.14
C ALA A 23 4.46 -3.17 27.63
N GLN A 24 5.20 -2.18 27.11
CA GLN A 24 5.38 -2.02 25.68
C GLN A 24 5.99 -3.33 25.20
N THR A 25 5.21 -4.14 24.50
CA THR A 25 5.72 -5.36 23.87
C THR A 25 6.89 -4.93 23.00
N THR A 26 8.07 -5.45 23.31
CA THR A 26 9.27 -5.20 22.54
C THR A 26 8.98 -5.52 21.08
N PRO A 27 9.45 -4.67 20.14
CA PRO A 27 9.24 -4.92 18.73
C PRO A 27 9.80 -6.31 18.38
N GLU A 28 8.91 -7.25 18.07
CA GLU A 28 9.28 -8.63 17.77
C GLU A 28 10.15 -8.67 16.51
N ASP A 29 11.34 -9.25 16.63
CA ASP A 29 12.27 -9.36 15.52
C ASP A 29 11.72 -10.29 14.42
N PRO A 30 11.97 -10.00 13.13
CA PRO A 30 11.44 -10.78 12.02
C PRO A 30 12.05 -12.18 12.00
N SER A 31 11.32 -13.16 12.56
CA SER A 31 11.71 -14.57 12.53
C SER A 31 11.64 -15.14 11.10
N THR A 32 12.74 -15.75 10.64
CA THR A 32 12.80 -16.41 9.33
C THR A 32 11.87 -17.63 9.25
N LEU A 33 11.72 -18.37 10.36
CA LEU A 33 10.81 -19.52 10.41
C LEU A 33 9.35 -19.10 10.19
N ARG A 34 8.91 -18.01 10.83
CA ARG A 34 7.56 -17.48 10.63
C ARG A 34 7.34 -16.96 9.22
N TYR A 35 8.37 -16.39 8.59
CA TYR A 35 8.32 -16.03 7.18
C TYR A 35 8.12 -17.26 6.28
N LEU A 36 8.84 -18.36 6.52
CA LEU A 36 8.62 -19.59 5.74
C LEU A 36 7.19 -20.12 5.92
N ILE A 37 6.69 -20.16 7.17
CA ILE A 37 5.31 -20.55 7.46
C ILE A 37 4.32 -19.63 6.74
N LEU A 38 4.59 -18.32 6.70
CA LEU A 38 3.79 -17.33 5.97
C LEU A 38 3.72 -17.64 4.49
N VAL A 39 4.87 -17.90 3.85
CA VAL A 39 4.93 -18.22 2.42
C VAL A 39 4.15 -19.51 2.14
N PHE A 40 4.41 -20.58 2.88
CA PHE A 40 3.72 -21.87 2.69
C PHE A 40 2.21 -21.76 2.92
N SER A 41 1.78 -21.10 3.99
CA SER A 41 0.35 -20.92 4.29
C SER A 41 -0.35 -20.02 3.27
N SER A 42 0.31 -18.98 2.76
CA SER A 42 -0.20 -18.15 1.68
C SER A 42 -0.44 -18.96 0.42
N PHE A 43 0.56 -19.72 -0.04
CA PHE A 43 0.42 -20.58 -1.22
C PHE A 43 -0.64 -21.67 -1.03
N ALA A 44 -0.64 -22.36 0.11
CA ALA A 44 -1.62 -23.41 0.41
C ALA A 44 -3.05 -22.85 0.38
N LEU A 45 -3.27 -21.66 0.95
CA LEU A 45 -4.56 -20.99 0.95
C LEU A 45 -4.95 -20.52 -0.46
N SER A 46 -4.02 -19.95 -1.25
CA SER A 46 -4.27 -19.58 -2.65
C SER A 46 -4.69 -20.79 -3.48
N VAL A 47 -3.98 -21.91 -3.36
CA VAL A 47 -4.27 -23.15 -4.10
C VAL A 47 -5.64 -23.70 -3.68
N ALA A 48 -5.89 -23.85 -2.37
CA ALA A 48 -7.18 -24.33 -1.87
C ALA A 48 -8.36 -23.46 -2.34
N ALA A 49 -8.20 -22.14 -2.26
CA ALA A 49 -9.24 -21.20 -2.67
C ALA A 49 -9.46 -21.19 -4.19
N ARG A 50 -8.41 -21.30 -5.01
CA ARG A 50 -8.53 -21.41 -6.47
C ARG A 50 -9.18 -22.74 -6.88
N THR A 51 -8.81 -23.85 -6.23
CA THR A 51 -9.45 -25.16 -6.46
C THR A 51 -10.94 -25.09 -6.11
N PHE A 52 -11.29 -24.54 -4.95
CA PHE A 52 -12.69 -24.35 -4.57
C PHE A 52 -13.44 -23.44 -5.54
N SER A 53 -12.80 -22.37 -6.01
CA SER A 53 -13.40 -21.44 -6.95
C SER A 53 -13.66 -22.05 -8.33
N SER A 54 -12.82 -23.00 -8.77
CA SER A 54 -12.97 -23.66 -10.06
C SER A 54 -14.31 -24.42 -10.24
N TYR A 55 -15.01 -24.74 -9.14
CA TYR A 55 -16.36 -25.33 -9.19
C TYR A 55 -17.45 -24.35 -9.63
N PHE A 56 -17.22 -23.03 -9.50
CA PHE A 56 -18.24 -21.99 -9.74
C PHE A 56 -17.82 -20.93 -10.77
N VAL A 57 -16.52 -20.81 -11.07
CA VAL A 57 -15.96 -19.81 -11.99
C VAL A 57 -15.39 -20.51 -13.22
N GLU A 58 -15.86 -20.12 -14.40
CA GLU A 58 -15.37 -20.62 -15.69
C GLU A 58 -13.89 -20.29 -15.92
N GLY A 59 -13.18 -21.15 -16.63
CA GLY A 59 -11.73 -21.06 -16.89
C GLY A 59 -11.30 -19.96 -17.86
N ASP A 60 -11.91 -18.77 -17.81
CA ASP A 60 -11.66 -17.67 -18.75
C ASP A 60 -10.18 -17.24 -18.79
N LEU A 61 -9.52 -17.26 -17.62
CA LEU A 61 -8.10 -16.90 -17.48
C LEU A 61 -7.17 -17.82 -18.28
N ALA A 62 -7.49 -19.11 -18.37
CA ALA A 62 -6.68 -20.08 -19.10
C ALA A 62 -6.62 -19.75 -20.60
N SER A 63 -7.63 -19.06 -21.14
CA SER A 63 -7.66 -18.67 -22.55
C SER A 63 -6.73 -17.50 -22.89
N VAL A 64 -6.29 -16.72 -21.90
CA VAL A 64 -5.43 -15.52 -22.07
C VAL A 64 -4.02 -15.75 -21.51
N THR A 65 -3.86 -16.81 -20.72
CA THR A 65 -2.61 -17.12 -20.04
C THR A 65 -1.72 -17.92 -20.99
N ARG A 66 -0.47 -17.50 -21.15
CA ARG A 66 0.55 -18.26 -21.87
C ARG A 66 0.69 -19.65 -21.23
N THR A 67 0.81 -20.67 -22.07
CA THR A 67 1.10 -22.04 -21.62
C THR A 67 2.44 -22.05 -20.91
N ILE A 68 2.44 -22.41 -19.62
CA ILE A 68 3.64 -22.36 -18.79
C ILE A 68 4.40 -23.67 -18.96
N ASP A 69 5.21 -23.75 -20.01
CA ASP A 69 6.03 -24.93 -20.30
C ASP A 69 7.50 -24.77 -19.81
N ASP A 70 7.88 -23.56 -19.41
CA ASP A 70 9.25 -23.20 -19.03
C ASP A 70 9.42 -22.99 -17.51
N TRP A 71 10.38 -23.70 -16.93
CA TRP A 71 10.77 -23.57 -15.51
C TRP A 71 11.06 -22.13 -15.04
N PRO A 72 11.76 -21.28 -15.82
CA PRO A 72 11.94 -19.87 -15.46
C PRO A 72 10.63 -19.12 -15.20
N GLN A 73 9.58 -19.39 -15.97
CA GLN A 73 8.29 -18.72 -15.86
C GLN A 73 7.55 -19.15 -14.58
N ILE A 74 7.58 -20.45 -14.25
CA ILE A 74 7.04 -20.99 -12.99
C ILE A 74 7.77 -20.37 -11.79
N SER A 75 9.11 -20.34 -11.86
CA SER A 75 9.94 -19.79 -10.79
C SER A 75 9.73 -18.29 -10.61
N GLY A 76 9.47 -17.54 -11.68
CA GLY A 76 9.17 -16.11 -11.64
C GLY A 76 7.85 -15.81 -10.94
N PHE A 77 6.80 -16.61 -11.20
CA PHE A 77 5.50 -16.45 -10.55
C PHE A 77 5.55 -16.78 -9.06
N LEU A 78 6.12 -17.94 -8.69
CA LEU A 78 6.30 -18.31 -7.28
C LEU A 78 7.24 -17.33 -6.56
N GLY A 79 8.34 -16.97 -7.21
CA GLY A 79 9.35 -16.05 -6.68
C GLY A 79 8.80 -14.64 -6.46
N GLY A 80 8.01 -14.12 -7.42
CA GLY A 80 7.39 -12.80 -7.30
C GLY A 80 6.50 -12.69 -6.07
N ARG A 81 5.68 -13.71 -5.82
CA ARG A 81 4.85 -13.77 -4.61
C ARG A 81 5.67 -13.89 -3.33
N ALA A 82 6.72 -14.71 -3.33
CA ALA A 82 7.61 -14.82 -2.17
C ALA A 82 8.32 -13.50 -1.86
N VAL A 83 8.74 -12.74 -2.89
CA VAL A 83 9.35 -11.41 -2.78
C VAL A 83 8.33 -10.37 -2.27
N GLU A 84 7.07 -10.44 -2.70
CA GLU A 84 5.98 -9.63 -2.15
C GLU A 84 5.85 -9.83 -0.64
N LEU A 85 5.71 -11.09 -0.22
CA LEU A 85 5.61 -11.45 1.20
C LEU A 85 6.89 -11.13 1.97
N ALA A 86 8.07 -11.23 1.35
CA ALA A 86 9.35 -10.86 1.92
C ALA A 86 9.36 -9.38 2.30
N LEU A 87 9.04 -8.52 1.35
CA LEU A 87 9.03 -7.07 1.58
C LEU A 87 7.98 -6.67 2.61
N GLY A 88 6.82 -7.33 2.64
CA GLY A 88 5.87 -7.20 3.73
C GLY A 88 6.44 -7.60 5.08
N TRP A 89 7.11 -8.76 5.13
CA TRP A 89 7.67 -9.30 6.36
C TRP A 89 8.80 -8.41 6.91
N TRP A 90 9.84 -8.15 6.13
CA TRP A 90 10.97 -7.33 6.57
C TRP A 90 10.64 -5.83 6.65
N GLY A 91 9.70 -5.35 5.82
CA GLY A 91 9.17 -3.98 5.85
C GLY A 91 8.19 -3.70 6.99
N ARG A 92 7.87 -4.72 7.81
CA ARG A 92 6.96 -4.63 8.97
C ARG A 92 5.53 -4.20 8.60
N TYR A 93 5.07 -4.57 7.42
CA TYR A 93 3.70 -4.33 6.98
C TYR A 93 2.75 -5.34 7.63
N ASP A 94 1.57 -4.90 8.06
CA ASP A 94 0.54 -5.80 8.58
C ASP A 94 -0.31 -6.40 7.46
N GLY A 95 -1.30 -7.23 7.83
CA GLY A 95 -2.19 -7.86 6.86
C GLY A 95 -2.96 -6.84 6.01
N VAL A 96 -3.39 -5.72 6.59
CA VAL A 96 -4.16 -4.67 5.91
C VAL A 96 -3.29 -3.95 4.89
N ASP A 97 -2.08 -3.54 5.29
CA ASP A 97 -1.08 -2.92 4.41
C ASP A 97 -0.78 -3.83 3.21
N MET A 98 -0.56 -5.12 3.48
CA MET A 98 -0.22 -6.07 2.43
C MET A 98 -1.41 -6.37 1.53
N ALA A 99 -2.63 -6.49 2.05
CA ALA A 99 -3.82 -6.63 1.22
C ALA A 99 -4.05 -5.41 0.31
N ALA A 100 -3.80 -4.20 0.84
CA ALA A 100 -3.86 -2.97 0.06
C ALA A 100 -2.78 -2.93 -1.04
N LEU A 101 -1.54 -3.33 -0.71
CA LEU A 101 -0.45 -3.45 -1.68
C LEU A 101 -0.74 -4.50 -2.77
N THR A 102 -1.29 -5.66 -2.39
CA THR A 102 -1.70 -6.71 -3.33
C THR A 102 -2.78 -6.18 -4.26
N LEU A 103 -3.81 -5.49 -3.74
CA LEU A 103 -4.85 -4.90 -4.57
C LEU A 103 -4.27 -3.90 -5.59
N LEU A 104 -3.40 -2.99 -5.14
CA LEU A 104 -2.81 -1.96 -6.01
C LEU A 104 -1.82 -2.53 -7.05
N SER A 105 -1.15 -3.64 -6.73
CA SER A 105 -0.16 -4.27 -7.62
C SER A 105 -0.79 -5.26 -8.60
N HIS A 106 -1.86 -5.95 -8.21
CA HIS A 106 -2.51 -6.99 -9.04
C HIS A 106 -3.67 -6.44 -9.87
N MET A 107 -4.34 -5.37 -9.43
CA MET A 107 -5.42 -4.76 -10.22
C MET A 107 -4.98 -4.37 -11.64
N PRO A 108 -3.80 -3.76 -11.88
CA PRO A 108 -3.33 -3.46 -13.22
C PRO A 108 -3.40 -4.64 -14.19
N TYR A 109 -2.95 -5.82 -13.76
CA TYR A 109 -3.02 -7.05 -14.55
C TYR A 109 -4.48 -7.42 -14.86
N TYR A 110 -5.34 -7.50 -13.85
CA TYR A 110 -6.74 -7.85 -14.06
C TYR A 110 -7.51 -6.81 -14.88
N HIS A 111 -7.14 -5.55 -14.79
CA HIS A 111 -7.75 -4.47 -15.56
C HIS A 111 -7.39 -4.57 -17.05
N LEU A 112 -6.15 -4.94 -17.38
CA LEU A 112 -5.74 -5.26 -18.75
C LEU A 112 -6.63 -6.36 -19.34
N LEU A 113 -6.79 -7.44 -18.58
CA LEU A 113 -7.61 -8.60 -18.98
C LEU A 113 -9.08 -8.23 -19.18
N ARG A 114 -9.62 -7.34 -18.35
CA ARG A 114 -11.01 -6.86 -18.48
C ARG A 114 -11.22 -6.06 -19.76
N ILE A 115 -10.32 -5.13 -20.06
CA ILE A 115 -10.50 -4.16 -21.14
C ILE A 115 -10.16 -4.77 -22.49
N PHE A 116 -9.02 -5.45 -22.60
CA PHE A 116 -8.45 -5.88 -23.88
C PHE A 116 -8.69 -7.35 -24.22
N TYR A 117 -8.99 -8.18 -23.21
CA TYR A 117 -9.19 -9.62 -23.39
C TYR A 117 -10.61 -10.11 -23.05
N GLY A 118 -11.49 -9.20 -22.62
CA GLY A 118 -12.90 -9.49 -22.36
C GLY A 118 -13.15 -10.45 -21.20
N VAL A 119 -12.20 -10.60 -20.26
CA VAL A 119 -12.36 -11.48 -19.11
C VAL A 119 -13.50 -10.99 -18.22
N ARG A 120 -14.36 -11.91 -17.77
CA ARG A 120 -15.55 -11.59 -16.98
C ARG A 120 -15.17 -10.91 -15.66
N PRO A 121 -15.92 -9.87 -15.22
CA PRO A 121 -15.68 -9.22 -13.93
C PRO A 121 -15.77 -10.16 -12.73
N THR A 122 -16.62 -11.19 -12.79
CA THR A 122 -16.76 -12.20 -11.73
C THR A 122 -15.47 -13.00 -11.54
N THR A 123 -14.85 -13.43 -12.64
CA THR A 123 -13.56 -14.13 -12.64
C THR A 123 -12.47 -13.25 -12.04
N ILE A 124 -12.43 -11.96 -12.42
CA ILE A 124 -11.47 -10.99 -11.89
C ILE A 124 -11.65 -10.78 -10.40
N LEU A 125 -12.87 -10.45 -9.96
CA LEU A 125 -13.17 -10.17 -8.55
C LEU A 125 -12.85 -11.36 -7.67
N ASN A 126 -13.19 -12.56 -8.13
CA ASN A 126 -12.87 -13.79 -7.41
C ASN A 126 -11.35 -14.00 -7.28
N ASN A 127 -10.60 -13.92 -8.39
CA ASN A 127 -9.15 -14.16 -8.34
C ASN A 127 -8.42 -13.09 -7.53
N LEU A 128 -8.81 -11.83 -7.68
CA LEU A 128 -8.28 -10.72 -6.89
C LEU A 128 -8.59 -10.89 -5.40
N SER A 129 -9.80 -11.33 -5.04
CA SER A 129 -10.16 -11.63 -3.66
C SER A 129 -9.32 -12.76 -3.08
N ILE A 130 -9.07 -13.82 -3.86
CA ILE A 130 -8.18 -14.90 -3.45
C ILE A 130 -6.75 -14.38 -3.24
N ASP A 131 -6.22 -13.57 -4.16
CA ASP A 131 -4.88 -13.00 -4.04
C ASP A 131 -4.74 -12.14 -2.78
N MET A 132 -5.74 -11.30 -2.47
CA MET A 132 -5.75 -10.48 -1.25
C MET A 132 -5.90 -11.32 0.02
N LEU A 133 -6.88 -12.23 0.08
CA LEU A 133 -7.17 -13.04 1.27
C LEU A 133 -6.03 -14.02 1.58
N SER A 134 -5.37 -14.54 0.56
CA SER A 134 -4.21 -15.42 0.72
C SER A 134 -2.96 -14.73 1.27
N VAL A 135 -2.88 -13.39 1.22
CA VAL A 135 -1.87 -12.64 2.00
C VAL A 135 -2.39 -12.26 3.37
N TYR A 136 -3.61 -11.70 3.39
CA TYR A 136 -4.20 -11.11 4.57
C TYR A 136 -4.35 -12.11 5.71
N ILE A 137 -4.95 -13.28 5.44
CA ILE A 137 -5.30 -14.26 6.47
C ILE A 137 -4.03 -14.81 7.15
N PRO A 138 -3.02 -15.31 6.42
CA PRO A 138 -1.77 -15.74 7.03
C PRO A 138 -1.06 -14.66 7.85
N LEU A 139 -0.96 -13.43 7.33
CA LEU A 139 -0.34 -12.33 8.07
C LEU A 139 -1.10 -11.97 9.33
N TYR A 140 -2.43 -11.97 9.27
CA TYR A 140 -3.28 -11.71 10.42
C TYR A 140 -3.02 -12.70 11.57
N PHE A 141 -2.75 -13.97 11.25
CA PHE A 141 -2.42 -14.98 12.26
C PHE A 141 -0.96 -14.96 12.72
N LEU A 142 -0.01 -14.66 11.82
CA LEU A 142 1.43 -14.75 12.11
C LEU A 142 2.04 -13.44 12.62
N ARG A 143 1.33 -12.32 12.50
CA ARG A 143 1.80 -10.98 12.84
C ARG A 143 0.70 -10.16 13.47
N GLN A 144 1.07 -9.41 14.50
CA GLN A 144 0.19 -8.41 15.12
C GLN A 144 -0.10 -7.26 14.15
N SER A 145 -1.34 -6.78 14.15
CA SER A 145 -1.73 -5.59 13.37
C SER A 145 -0.87 -4.38 13.74
N SER A 146 -0.61 -3.52 12.76
CA SER A 146 0.12 -2.28 13.02
C SER A 146 -0.65 -1.42 14.02
N VAL A 147 0.07 -0.61 14.79
CA VAL A 147 -0.52 0.28 15.80
C VAL A 147 -1.55 1.23 15.17
N THR A 148 -1.36 1.61 13.90
CA THR A 148 -2.27 2.49 13.14
C THR A 148 -3.60 1.81 12.81
N HIS A 149 -3.60 0.50 12.60
CA HIS A 149 -4.81 -0.29 12.29
C HIS A 149 -5.41 -0.98 13.52
N ASP A 150 -4.73 -0.96 14.67
CA ASP A 150 -5.23 -1.53 15.91
C ASP A 150 -6.22 -0.59 16.63
N ALA A 151 -7.49 -0.99 16.65
CA ALA A 151 -8.54 -0.30 17.38
C ALA A 151 -8.28 -0.22 18.90
N LYS A 152 -7.52 -1.18 19.45
CA LYS A 152 -7.20 -1.25 20.89
C LYS A 152 -5.95 -0.47 21.27
N ALA A 153 -5.16 0.01 20.30
CA ALA A 153 -3.96 0.78 20.60
C ALA A 153 -4.28 2.04 21.42
N PRO A 154 -3.42 2.48 22.36
CA PRO A 154 -3.62 3.72 23.09
C PRO A 154 -3.77 4.94 22.15
N LYS A 155 -4.56 5.94 22.54
CA LYS A 155 -4.66 7.21 21.77
C LYS A 155 -3.30 7.87 21.60
N SER A 156 -2.46 7.77 22.63
CA SER A 156 -1.11 8.32 22.60
C SER A 156 -0.19 7.58 21.62
N ALA A 157 -0.53 6.39 21.12
CA ALA A 157 0.36 5.55 20.30
C ALA A 157 0.36 5.91 18.80
N VAL A 158 -0.68 6.60 18.32
CA VAL A 158 -0.88 6.97 16.90
C VAL A 158 -1.04 8.48 16.80
N SER A 159 -0.20 9.13 16.00
CA SER A 159 -0.37 10.56 15.72
C SER A 159 -1.64 10.79 14.89
N ASN A 160 -2.28 11.95 15.04
CA ASN A 160 -3.43 12.35 14.22
C ASN A 160 -4.56 11.31 14.12
N ARG A 161 -4.78 10.53 15.17
CA ARG A 161 -5.75 9.41 15.17
C ARG A 161 -7.18 9.87 14.85
N SER A 162 -7.56 11.08 15.26
CA SER A 162 -8.85 11.68 14.92
C SER A 162 -8.99 11.93 13.41
N VAL A 163 -7.93 12.42 12.76
CA VAL A 163 -7.88 12.68 11.31
C VAL A 163 -7.95 11.37 10.52
N ILE A 164 -7.20 10.35 10.95
CA ILE A 164 -7.18 9.04 10.27
C ILE A 164 -8.54 8.34 10.36
N ASN A 165 -9.22 8.44 11.50
CA ASN A 165 -10.50 7.77 11.73
C ASN A 165 -11.72 8.61 11.30
N ASP A 166 -11.55 9.88 10.92
CA ASP A 166 -12.64 10.70 10.39
C ASP A 166 -13.12 10.16 9.03
N LEU A 167 -14.39 9.76 8.97
CA LEU A 167 -15.00 9.24 7.76
C LEU A 167 -14.91 10.22 6.58
N ARG A 168 -15.03 11.53 6.83
CA ARG A 168 -14.95 12.55 5.78
C ARG A 168 -13.56 12.61 5.17
N VAL A 169 -12.53 12.64 6.03
CA VAL A 169 -11.13 12.62 5.59
C VAL A 169 -10.84 11.34 4.81
N GLN A 170 -11.31 10.20 5.31
CA GLN A 170 -11.16 8.92 4.61
C GLN A 170 -11.84 8.91 3.24
N CYS A 171 -13.06 9.42 3.13
CA CYS A 171 -13.78 9.52 1.86
C CYS A 171 -13.06 10.46 0.90
N TYR A 172 -12.71 11.68 1.32
CA TYR A 172 -12.05 12.66 0.45
C TYR A 172 -10.69 12.18 -0.05
N THR A 173 -9.86 11.62 0.82
CA THR A 173 -8.53 11.10 0.43
C THR A 173 -8.64 9.87 -0.48
N SER A 174 -9.62 8.99 -0.24
CA SER A 174 -9.84 7.81 -1.09
C SER A 174 -10.38 8.21 -2.47
N ILE A 175 -11.34 9.14 -2.53
CA ILE A 175 -11.89 9.65 -3.80
C ILE A 175 -10.83 10.45 -4.56
N LEU A 176 -10.01 11.24 -3.87
CA LEU A 176 -8.89 11.96 -4.48
C LEU A 176 -7.91 11.00 -5.15
N ALA A 177 -7.48 9.95 -4.43
CA ALA A 177 -6.61 8.92 -5.01
C ALA A 177 -7.29 8.19 -6.17
N ALA A 178 -8.56 7.78 -6.03
CA ALA A 178 -9.32 7.16 -7.12
C ALA A 178 -9.41 8.07 -8.35
N GLY A 179 -9.59 9.39 -8.14
CA GLY A 179 -9.58 10.39 -9.19
C GLY A 179 -8.24 10.46 -9.92
N ILE A 180 -7.11 10.43 -9.20
CA ILE A 180 -5.77 10.42 -9.80
C ILE A 180 -5.57 9.17 -10.66
N TYR A 181 -5.85 7.98 -10.11
CA TYR A 181 -5.79 6.73 -10.87
C TYR A 181 -6.72 6.77 -12.09
N GLY A 182 -7.94 7.27 -11.91
CA GLY A 182 -8.94 7.37 -12.97
C GLY A 182 -8.53 8.32 -14.09
N VAL A 183 -7.99 9.50 -13.77
CA VAL A 183 -7.50 10.48 -14.76
C VAL A 183 -6.33 9.91 -15.54
N VAL A 184 -5.32 9.37 -14.87
CA VAL A 184 -4.12 8.81 -15.53
C VAL A 184 -4.51 7.67 -16.47
N LEU A 185 -5.34 6.76 -15.98
CA LEU A 185 -5.81 5.61 -16.76
C LEU A 185 -6.70 6.05 -17.94
N TYR A 186 -7.68 6.91 -17.70
CA TYR A 186 -8.58 7.42 -18.74
C TYR A 186 -7.82 8.17 -19.83
N LEU A 187 -6.94 9.10 -19.46
CA LEU A 187 -6.14 9.83 -20.44
C LEU A 187 -5.25 8.90 -21.24
N SER A 188 -4.66 7.89 -20.60
CA SER A 188 -3.83 6.90 -21.30
C SER A 188 -4.67 6.08 -22.29
N LEU A 189 -5.84 5.57 -21.87
CA LEU A 189 -6.78 4.84 -22.73
C LEU A 189 -7.32 5.69 -23.89
N ALA A 190 -7.56 6.99 -23.67
CA ALA A 190 -8.10 7.88 -24.69
C ALA A 190 -7.07 8.38 -25.70
N SER A 191 -5.76 8.32 -25.39
CA SER A 191 -4.72 8.97 -26.21
C SER A 191 -3.80 7.98 -26.93
N TRP A 192 -3.00 7.20 -26.19
CA TRP A 192 -1.88 6.46 -26.77
C TRP A 192 -1.90 4.96 -26.42
N LEU A 193 -2.48 4.59 -25.27
CA LEU A 193 -2.33 3.24 -24.73
C LEU A 193 -2.93 2.14 -25.61
N PRO A 194 -4.13 2.28 -26.20
CA PRO A 194 -4.68 1.22 -27.03
C PRO A 194 -3.84 0.95 -28.27
N LEU A 195 -3.37 2.02 -28.95
CA LEU A 195 -2.49 1.90 -30.10
C LEU A 195 -1.16 1.25 -29.73
N TYR A 196 -0.57 1.69 -28.61
CA TYR A 196 0.68 1.13 -28.11
C TYR A 196 0.58 -0.36 -27.76
N LEU A 197 -0.53 -0.79 -27.17
CA LEU A 197 -0.76 -2.20 -26.87
C LEU A 197 -0.94 -3.02 -28.14
N VAL A 198 -1.67 -2.53 -29.14
CA VAL A 198 -1.82 -3.23 -30.43
C VAL A 198 -0.48 -3.42 -31.13
N THR A 199 0.45 -2.47 -31.00
CA THR A 199 1.77 -2.58 -31.63
C THR A 199 2.75 -3.49 -30.88
N HIS A 200 2.47 -3.84 -29.62
CA HIS A 200 3.38 -4.59 -28.75
C HIS A 200 2.76 -5.85 -28.13
N PHE A 201 1.52 -6.18 -28.47
CA PHE A 201 0.84 -7.37 -27.97
C PHE A 201 0.23 -8.13 -29.15
N ASP A 202 0.77 -9.31 -29.41
CA ASP A 202 0.25 -10.26 -30.40
C ASP A 202 -0.86 -11.11 -29.77
N GLY A 203 -2.06 -10.54 -29.61
CA GLY A 203 -3.18 -11.25 -28.99
C GLY A 203 -4.28 -10.39 -28.40
N VAL A 204 -4.22 -9.06 -28.58
CA VAL A 204 -5.29 -8.15 -28.14
C VAL A 204 -6.61 -8.55 -28.82
N ARG A 205 -7.60 -8.96 -28.02
CA ARG A 205 -8.87 -9.50 -28.55
C ARG A 205 -9.83 -8.42 -28.98
N SER A 206 -9.87 -7.29 -28.25
CA SER A 206 -10.81 -6.21 -28.55
C SER A 206 -10.29 -4.86 -28.02
N LEU A 207 -10.60 -3.80 -28.76
CA LEU A 207 -10.40 -2.41 -28.34
C LEU A 207 -11.70 -1.74 -27.87
N GLN A 208 -12.83 -2.46 -27.94
CA GLN A 208 -14.15 -1.91 -27.60
C GLN A 208 -14.16 -1.38 -26.16
N GLY A 209 -13.56 -2.11 -25.21
CA GLY A 209 -13.49 -1.67 -23.81
C GLY A 209 -12.71 -0.36 -23.61
N ALA A 210 -11.71 -0.09 -24.45
CA ALA A 210 -10.97 1.17 -24.41
C ALA A 210 -11.75 2.30 -25.11
N HIS A 211 -12.45 2.00 -26.21
CA HIS A 211 -13.26 2.97 -26.94
C HIS A 211 -14.51 3.41 -26.16
N GLU A 212 -15.16 2.49 -25.46
CA GLU A 212 -16.35 2.75 -24.64
C GLU A 212 -16.02 3.28 -23.23
N ALA A 213 -14.73 3.42 -22.91
CA ALA A 213 -14.31 3.90 -21.60
C ALA A 213 -14.76 5.35 -21.40
N ALA A 214 -15.82 5.55 -20.62
CA ALA A 214 -16.19 6.88 -20.14
C ALA A 214 -15.55 7.14 -18.77
N TYR A 215 -15.02 8.36 -18.60
CA TYR A 215 -14.31 8.76 -17.38
C TYR A 215 -15.04 8.41 -16.07
N PRO A 216 -16.37 8.66 -15.91
CA PRO A 216 -17.06 8.30 -14.67
C PRO A 216 -17.00 6.80 -14.35
N PHE A 217 -17.12 5.93 -15.35
CA PHE A 217 -17.05 4.48 -15.14
C PHE A 217 -15.64 4.00 -14.83
N VAL A 218 -14.62 4.60 -15.43
CA VAL A 218 -13.22 4.33 -15.10
C VAL A 218 -12.95 4.69 -13.65
N VAL A 219 -13.36 5.88 -13.20
CA VAL A 219 -13.20 6.33 -11.80
C VAL A 219 -13.92 5.40 -10.84
N LEU A 220 -15.17 5.02 -11.12
CA LEU A 220 -15.94 4.08 -10.30
C LEU A 220 -15.21 2.74 -10.15
N GLY A 221 -14.60 2.24 -11.22
CA GLY A 221 -13.84 0.99 -11.22
C GLY A 221 -12.56 1.03 -10.37
N VAL A 222 -11.95 2.21 -10.18
CA VAL A 222 -10.72 2.39 -9.39
C VAL A 222 -10.96 2.95 -7.98
N ILE A 223 -12.23 3.09 -7.55
CA ILE A 223 -12.54 3.46 -6.15
C ILE A 223 -11.87 2.52 -5.12
N PRO A 224 -11.88 1.18 -5.29
CA PRO A 224 -11.18 0.29 -4.37
C PRO A 224 -9.67 0.58 -4.30
N LEU A 225 -9.07 1.02 -5.41
CA LEU A 225 -7.66 1.37 -5.47
C LEU A 225 -7.38 2.67 -4.73
N GLY A 226 -8.27 3.66 -4.85
CA GLY A 226 -8.18 4.88 -4.05
C GLY A 226 -8.22 4.60 -2.55
N PHE A 227 -9.12 3.71 -2.12
CA PHE A 227 -9.18 3.29 -0.71
C PHE A 227 -7.90 2.55 -0.27
N ALA A 228 -7.38 1.64 -1.10
CA ALA A 228 -6.13 0.93 -0.80
C ALA A 228 -4.91 1.84 -0.79
N ALA A 229 -4.81 2.81 -1.71
CA ALA A 229 -3.72 3.78 -1.74
C ALA A 229 -3.73 4.63 -0.47
N LYS A 230 -4.91 5.06 0.00
CA LYS A 230 -5.07 5.74 1.28
C LYS A 230 -4.60 4.84 2.44
N ALA A 231 -5.05 3.59 2.48
CA ALA A 231 -4.69 2.66 3.54
C ALA A 231 -3.18 2.36 3.58
N PHE A 232 -2.53 2.24 2.43
CA PHE A 232 -1.12 1.87 2.33
C PHE A 232 -0.14 3.05 2.46
N ILE A 233 -0.48 4.22 1.91
CA ILE A 233 0.42 5.39 1.87
C ILE A 233 0.04 6.42 2.93
N PHE A 234 -1.20 6.92 2.88
CA PHE A 234 -1.62 8.06 3.69
C PHE A 234 -1.75 7.69 5.16
N THR A 235 -2.49 6.63 5.48
CA THR A 235 -2.77 6.22 6.87
C THR A 235 -1.48 5.99 7.68
N PRO A 236 -0.46 5.24 7.21
CA PRO A 236 0.78 5.05 7.96
C PRO A 236 1.62 6.33 8.09
N ALA A 237 1.63 7.18 7.05
CA ALA A 237 2.36 8.45 7.09
C ALA A 237 1.76 9.44 8.10
N MET A 238 0.43 9.47 8.24
CA MET A 238 -0.25 10.35 9.19
C MET A 238 -0.22 9.81 10.62
N GLY A 239 -0.15 8.47 10.77
CA GLY A 239 -0.17 7.79 12.06
C GLY A 239 1.19 7.74 12.77
N VAL A 240 2.28 7.99 12.06
CA VAL A 240 3.63 7.90 12.62
C VAL A 240 3.91 9.07 13.57
N LYS A 241 4.55 8.77 14.70
CA LYS A 241 5.00 9.79 15.65
C LYS A 241 6.32 10.41 15.23
N PRO A 242 6.55 11.69 15.59
CA PRO A 242 7.88 12.28 15.51
C PRO A 242 8.90 11.46 16.30
N ASP A 243 10.12 11.34 15.76
CA ASP A 243 11.22 10.68 16.44
C ASP A 243 12.31 11.67 16.90
N SER A 244 13.41 11.14 17.46
CA SER A 244 14.54 11.97 17.90
C SER A 244 15.25 12.67 16.74
N HIS A 245 15.09 12.20 15.50
CA HIS A 245 15.59 12.87 14.31
C HIS A 245 14.73 14.11 13.99
N ASP A 246 13.41 13.99 14.13
CA ASP A 246 12.49 15.13 13.94
C ASP A 246 12.75 16.24 14.96
N ALA A 247 13.01 15.89 16.22
CA ALA A 247 13.38 16.86 17.25
C ALA A 247 14.69 17.60 16.91
N LYS A 248 15.68 16.91 16.35
CA LYS A 248 16.94 17.52 15.90
C LYS A 248 16.72 18.44 14.69
N ASN A 249 15.84 18.05 13.78
CA ASN A 249 15.48 18.88 12.62
C ASN A 249 14.71 20.14 13.06
N ALA A 250 13.83 20.04 14.05
CA ALA A 250 13.11 21.20 14.59
C ALA A 250 14.04 22.19 15.31
N ALA A 251 15.14 21.71 15.90
CA ALA A 251 16.16 22.54 16.54
C ALA A 251 17.18 23.16 15.56
N PHE A 252 17.09 22.87 14.26
CA PHE A 252 17.99 23.41 13.25
C PHE A 252 17.77 24.92 13.07
N ASN A 253 18.82 25.71 13.24
CA ASN A 253 18.79 27.15 13.00
C ASN A 253 19.58 27.51 11.72
N PRO A 254 18.91 27.93 10.63
CA PRO A 254 19.57 28.25 9.36
C PRO A 254 20.50 29.48 9.46
N GLN A 255 20.33 30.35 10.46
CA GLN A 255 21.15 31.56 10.62
C GLN A 255 22.54 31.27 11.18
N THR A 256 22.70 30.16 11.91
CA THR A 256 23.96 29.77 12.57
C THR A 256 24.58 28.51 11.96
N ALA A 257 23.89 27.86 11.04
CA ALA A 257 24.32 26.60 10.43
C ALA A 257 25.44 26.81 9.40
N THR A 258 26.38 25.87 9.36
CA THR A 258 27.36 25.79 8.28
C THR A 258 26.71 25.39 6.96
N PHE A 259 27.35 25.69 5.83
CA PHE A 259 26.86 25.29 4.50
C PHE A 259 26.54 23.79 4.41
N TRP A 260 27.42 22.94 4.94
CA TRP A 260 27.23 21.48 4.93
C TRP A 260 26.09 21.02 5.81
N GLU A 261 25.84 21.67 6.95
CA GLU A 261 24.68 21.40 7.80
C GLU A 261 23.39 21.79 7.09
N THR A 262 23.37 22.92 6.39
CA THR A 262 22.22 23.36 5.58
C THR A 262 21.95 22.41 4.41
N VAL A 263 22.99 21.95 3.70
CA VAL A 263 22.84 20.96 2.63
C VAL A 263 22.31 19.63 3.19
N LYS A 264 22.89 19.15 4.30
CA LYS A 264 22.42 17.93 4.96
C LYS A 264 20.98 18.05 5.44
N TYR A 265 20.58 19.20 5.96
CA TYR A 265 19.21 19.47 6.38
C TYR A 265 18.23 19.46 5.19
N ASN A 266 18.58 20.08 4.07
CA ASN A 266 17.69 20.09 2.90
C ASN A 266 17.56 18.70 2.23
N VAL A 267 18.63 17.89 2.24
CA VAL A 267 18.63 16.56 1.60
C VAL A 267 18.08 15.47 2.52
N TRP A 268 18.35 15.55 3.83
CA TRP A 268 18.03 14.48 4.80
C TRP A 268 17.16 14.93 5.97
N GLY A 269 16.85 16.22 6.11
CA GLY A 269 16.03 16.80 7.18
C GLY A 269 14.52 16.53 7.04
N HIS A 270 14.11 15.61 6.18
CA HIS A 270 12.71 15.21 6.05
C HIS A 270 12.17 14.61 7.36
N SER A 271 10.93 14.97 7.70
CA SER A 271 10.23 14.43 8.86
C SER A 271 10.05 12.91 8.75
N LYS A 272 9.88 12.21 9.88
CA LYS A 272 9.55 10.78 9.87
C LYS A 272 8.30 10.47 9.07
N ARG A 273 7.29 11.35 9.13
CA ARG A 273 6.09 11.28 8.27
C ARG A 273 6.46 11.27 6.79
N THR A 274 7.25 12.25 6.35
CA THR A 274 7.70 12.37 4.94
C THR A 274 8.50 11.14 4.52
N ARG A 275 9.40 10.64 5.38
CA ARG A 275 10.18 9.42 5.12
C ARG A 275 9.30 8.18 4.99
N THR A 276 8.31 8.00 5.87
CA THR A 276 7.34 6.90 5.77
C THR A 276 6.52 7.00 4.49
N LEU A 277 6.09 8.21 4.11
CA LEU A 277 5.37 8.43 2.86
C LEU A 277 6.22 8.08 1.64
N ILE A 278 7.47 8.55 1.58
CA ILE A 278 8.42 8.23 0.50
C ILE A 278 8.64 6.72 0.45
N GLN A 279 8.91 6.07 1.59
CA GLN A 279 9.11 4.63 1.65
C GLN A 279 7.89 3.87 1.08
N ARG A 280 6.68 4.16 1.56
CA ARG A 280 5.45 3.49 1.11
C ARG A 280 5.16 3.76 -0.37
N THR A 281 5.37 4.99 -0.83
CA THR A 281 5.18 5.37 -2.23
C THR A 281 6.18 4.63 -3.13
N THR A 282 7.46 4.60 -2.77
CA THR A 282 8.50 3.88 -3.52
C THR A 282 8.22 2.38 -3.56
N THR A 283 7.81 1.78 -2.43
CA THR A 283 7.38 0.37 -2.41
C THR A 283 6.20 0.16 -3.37
N LEU A 284 5.19 1.02 -3.33
CA LEU A 284 4.03 0.91 -4.21
C LEU A 284 4.43 0.99 -5.69
N ILE A 285 5.22 1.99 -6.06
CA ILE A 285 5.71 2.17 -7.45
C ILE A 285 6.51 0.94 -7.89
N ALA A 286 7.38 0.42 -7.02
CA ALA A 286 8.18 -0.75 -7.33
C ALA A 286 7.29 -1.98 -7.60
N PHE A 287 6.29 -2.24 -6.78
CA PHE A 287 5.39 -3.38 -7.00
C PHE A 287 4.44 -3.16 -8.17
N THR A 288 3.69 -2.07 -8.18
CA THR A 288 2.75 -1.75 -9.28
C THR A 288 3.46 -1.61 -10.63
N GLY A 289 4.73 -1.21 -10.64
CA GLY A 289 5.58 -1.19 -11.82
C GLY A 289 6.20 -2.55 -12.15
N LEU A 290 7.20 -2.98 -11.37
CA LEU A 290 8.01 -4.16 -11.64
C LEU A 290 7.21 -5.47 -11.58
N TYR A 291 6.40 -5.68 -10.54
CA TYR A 291 5.63 -6.91 -10.42
C TYR A 291 4.59 -7.03 -11.53
N ASN A 292 3.82 -5.96 -11.79
CA ASN A 292 2.85 -5.95 -12.88
C ASN A 292 3.50 -6.11 -14.26
N TRP A 293 4.67 -5.50 -14.47
CA TRP A 293 5.43 -5.64 -15.70
C TRP A 293 5.84 -7.09 -15.95
N LEU A 294 6.49 -7.71 -14.98
CA LEU A 294 6.93 -9.11 -15.07
C LEU A 294 5.73 -10.05 -15.19
N GLN A 295 4.67 -9.82 -14.42
CA GLN A 295 3.44 -10.60 -14.49
C GLN A 295 2.80 -10.50 -15.88
N THR A 296 2.68 -9.30 -16.44
CA THR A 296 2.10 -9.12 -17.77
C THR A 296 2.96 -9.80 -18.84
N TYR A 297 4.27 -9.64 -18.79
CA TYR A 297 5.19 -10.23 -19.77
C TYR A 297 5.24 -11.77 -19.74
N PHE A 298 5.24 -12.37 -18.55
CA PHE A 298 5.34 -13.83 -18.42
C PHE A 298 3.99 -14.54 -18.53
N VAL A 299 2.90 -13.91 -18.09
CA VAL A 299 1.58 -14.57 -17.97
C VAL A 299 0.69 -14.30 -19.17
N VAL A 300 0.68 -13.09 -19.74
CA VAL A 300 -0.23 -12.78 -20.85
C VAL A 300 0.34 -13.30 -22.16
N GLU A 301 -0.43 -14.13 -22.86
CA GLU A 301 -0.05 -14.62 -24.18
C GLU A 301 0.07 -13.46 -25.17
N GLY A 302 1.16 -13.44 -25.94
CA GLY A 302 1.43 -12.39 -26.93
C GLY A 302 2.00 -11.08 -26.37
N ALA A 303 2.19 -10.94 -25.05
CA ALA A 303 2.74 -9.72 -24.48
C ALA A 303 4.24 -9.57 -24.77
N GLU A 304 4.64 -8.49 -25.44
CA GLU A 304 6.05 -8.12 -25.56
C GLU A 304 6.57 -7.41 -24.30
N PHE A 305 7.89 -7.45 -24.12
CA PHE A 305 8.60 -6.83 -23.00
C PHE A 305 8.32 -5.32 -22.88
N PHE A 306 8.40 -4.58 -24.00
CA PHE A 306 8.15 -3.13 -24.04
C PHE A 306 6.66 -2.81 -23.87
N GLY A 307 5.79 -3.60 -24.49
CA GLY A 307 4.34 -3.49 -24.28
C GLY A 307 3.96 -3.59 -22.81
N ALA A 308 4.44 -4.63 -22.13
CA ALA A 308 4.21 -4.84 -20.70
C ALA A 308 4.78 -3.68 -19.86
N ALA A 309 5.94 -3.13 -20.25
CA ALA A 309 6.55 -1.99 -19.57
C ALA A 309 5.67 -0.74 -19.71
N GLY A 310 5.19 -0.41 -20.91
CA GLY A 310 4.27 0.71 -21.15
C GLY A 310 2.97 0.57 -20.37
N TRP A 311 2.37 -0.63 -20.32
CA TRP A 311 1.20 -0.91 -19.48
C TRP A 311 1.48 -0.63 -18.01
N SER A 312 2.56 -1.20 -17.46
CA SER A 312 2.92 -0.99 -16.05
C SER A 312 3.26 0.47 -15.73
N GLY A 313 3.83 1.20 -16.69
CA GLY A 313 4.24 2.59 -16.54
C GLY A 313 3.06 3.52 -16.26
N VAL A 314 1.89 3.25 -16.85
CA VAL A 314 0.65 4.01 -16.57
C VAL A 314 0.29 3.92 -15.09
N TRP A 315 0.29 2.71 -14.54
CA TRP A 315 -0.09 2.46 -13.14
C TRP A 315 0.98 2.94 -12.15
N ALA A 316 2.27 2.77 -12.48
CA ALA A 316 3.37 3.31 -11.70
C ALA A 316 3.34 4.86 -11.66
N SER A 317 2.96 5.50 -12.77
CA SER A 317 2.77 6.96 -12.83
C SER A 317 1.62 7.42 -11.95
N ALA A 318 0.48 6.69 -11.97
CA ALA A 318 -0.64 6.96 -11.09
C ALA A 318 -0.28 6.82 -9.60
N ALA A 319 0.47 5.76 -9.24
CA ALA A 319 0.99 5.57 -7.89
C ALA A 319 1.93 6.71 -7.47
N SER A 320 2.81 7.15 -8.37
CA SER A 320 3.74 8.27 -8.12
C SER A 320 3.00 9.58 -7.86
N LEU A 321 2.06 9.94 -8.74
CA LEU A 321 1.24 11.15 -8.58
C LEU A 321 0.40 11.11 -7.30
N THR A 322 -0.14 9.95 -6.94
CA THR A 322 -0.89 9.76 -5.69
C THR A 322 -0.01 10.02 -4.46
N GLY A 323 1.22 9.52 -4.45
CA GLY A 323 2.17 9.80 -3.38
C GLY A 323 2.52 11.28 -3.26
N ILE A 324 2.77 11.97 -4.38
CA ILE A 324 3.04 13.42 -4.41
C ILE A 324 1.85 14.21 -3.86
N VAL A 325 0.63 13.87 -4.29
CA VAL A 325 -0.58 14.56 -3.82
C VAL A 325 -0.82 14.29 -2.33
N PHE A 326 -0.61 13.07 -1.84
CA PHE A 326 -0.73 12.78 -0.40
C PHE A 326 0.33 13.48 0.45
N TRP A 327 1.54 13.67 -0.10
CA TRP A 327 2.55 14.48 0.55
C TRP A 327 2.06 15.92 0.73
N TRP A 328 1.58 16.54 -0.35
CA TRP A 328 1.00 17.88 -0.34
C TRP A 328 -0.20 18.01 0.59
N VAL A 329 -1.18 17.08 0.53
CA VAL A 329 -2.41 17.12 1.34
C VAL A 329 -2.12 17.10 2.82
N GLY A 330 -1.16 16.29 3.28
CA GLY A 330 -0.87 16.26 4.71
C GLY A 330 0.09 17.37 5.17
N ASP A 331 0.70 18.12 4.25
CA ASP A 331 1.61 19.24 4.57
C ASP A 331 0.86 20.56 4.87
N VAL A 332 -0.46 20.58 4.68
CA VAL A 332 -1.30 21.74 4.99
C VAL A 332 -1.26 22.01 6.51
N GLU A 333 -0.95 23.27 6.87
CA GLU A 333 -0.82 23.76 8.25
C GLU A 333 -2.05 23.36 9.09
N GLY A 334 -1.81 22.55 10.11
CA GLY A 334 -2.87 21.97 10.96
C GLY A 334 -2.66 20.50 11.31
N VAL A 335 -1.75 19.80 10.62
CA VAL A 335 -1.39 18.40 10.91
C VAL A 335 0.09 18.20 11.30
N SER A 336 0.84 19.29 11.35
CA SER A 336 2.29 19.36 11.59
C SER A 336 2.68 19.99 12.94
N ASN A 337 1.77 20.06 13.91
CA ASN A 337 2.07 20.52 15.27
C ASN A 337 2.10 19.36 16.27
#